data_AF-A0A8S3ZBQ8-F1
#
_entry.id   AF-A0A8S3ZBQ8-F1
#
_cell.length_a   1.000
_cell.length_b   1.000
_cell.length_c   1.000
_cell.angle_alpha   90.00
_cell.angle_beta   90.00
_cell.angle_gamma   90.00
#
_symmetry.space_group_name_H-M   'P 1'
#
loop_
_entity.id
_entity.type
_entity.pdbx_description
1 polymer ?
#
loop_
_entity_poly.entity_id
_entity_poly.type
_entity_poly.pdbx_seq_one_letter_code
_entity_poly.pdbx_strand_id
1 'polypeptide(L)'
;MKLLIAILFIWAVASGMPAEQQEQKDDASRAICPLVMCDTYCPSGHAIDSKGCTLCACNNFLSLKPICPLVMCALYCENGFQIGDNGCQTCKCNTGITAVDETNL
;
A
#
# COMPACT_ATOMS: atom_id res chain seq x y z
N MET A 1 52.34 -30.61 29.35
CA MET A 1 51.06 -30.88 28.66
C MET A 1 49.87 -30.14 29.28
N LYS A 2 49.59 -30.24 30.60
CA LYS A 2 48.52 -29.46 31.27
C LYS A 2 48.65 -27.93 31.16
N LEU A 3 49.87 -27.40 31.18
CA LEU A 3 50.14 -25.95 31.10
C LEU A 3 49.80 -25.35 29.73
N LEU A 4 50.05 -26.09 28.64
CA LEU A 4 49.72 -25.66 27.27
C LEU A 4 48.20 -25.57 27.06
N ILE A 5 47.45 -26.50 27.65
CA ILE A 5 45.99 -26.52 27.58
C ILE A 5 45.42 -25.29 28.31
N ALA A 6 45.94 -24.97 29.50
CA ALA A 6 45.51 -23.79 30.25
C ALA A 6 45.76 -22.48 29.49
N ILE A 7 46.92 -22.35 28.84
CA ILE A 7 47.26 -21.16 28.03
C ILE A 7 46.32 -21.05 26.82
N LEU A 8 45.98 -22.15 26.15
CA LEU A 8 45.03 -22.16 25.04
C LEU A 8 43.62 -21.74 25.46
N PHE A 9 43.14 -22.22 26.61
CA PHE A 9 41.84 -21.81 27.15
C PHE A 9 41.81 -20.34 27.56
N ILE A 10 42.85 -19.84 28.23
CA ILE A 10 42.94 -18.43 28.63
C ILE A 10 43.00 -17.53 27.39
N TRP A 11 43.77 -17.93 26.36
CA TRP A 11 43.85 -17.17 25.10
C TRP A 11 42.50 -17.14 24.36
N ALA A 12 41.78 -18.27 24.30
CA ALA A 12 40.45 -18.35 23.69
C ALA A 12 39.38 -17.51 24.42
N VAL A 13 39.46 -17.40 25.75
CA VAL A 13 38.54 -16.59 26.55
C VAL A 13 38.92 -15.10 26.50
N ALA A 14 40.22 -14.77 26.49
CA ALA A 14 40.71 -13.40 26.39
C ALA A 14 40.57 -12.78 25.00
N SER A 15 40.55 -13.61 23.95
CA SER A 15 40.18 -13.17 22.59
C SER A 15 38.67 -13.05 22.39
N GLY A 16 37.89 -13.17 23.47
CA GLY A 16 36.54 -12.63 23.65
C GLY A 16 35.76 -12.50 22.35
N MET A 17 35.12 -13.57 21.92
CA MET A 17 34.14 -13.50 20.82
C MET A 17 33.13 -12.42 21.22
N PRO A 18 33.06 -11.27 20.53
CA PRO A 18 31.99 -10.34 20.78
C PRO A 18 30.71 -11.10 20.45
N ALA A 19 29.86 -11.29 21.46
CA ALA A 19 28.44 -11.53 21.25
C ALA A 19 27.88 -10.22 20.68
N GLU A 20 28.19 -9.97 19.42
CA GLU A 20 27.58 -8.91 18.65
C GLU A 20 26.18 -9.40 18.36
N GLN A 21 25.23 -8.89 19.13
CA GLN A 21 23.84 -8.90 18.76
C GLN A 21 23.78 -8.24 17.38
N GLN A 22 23.67 -9.06 16.33
CA GLN A 22 23.25 -8.59 15.03
C GLN A 22 21.84 -8.02 15.22
N GLU A 23 21.76 -6.73 15.54
CA GLU A 23 20.60 -5.94 15.24
C GLU A 23 20.31 -6.11 13.76
N GLN A 24 19.13 -6.64 13.49
CA GLN A 24 18.65 -6.98 12.18
C GLN A 24 18.62 -5.70 11.34
N LYS A 25 19.63 -5.53 10.49
CA LYS A 25 19.64 -4.49 9.47
C LYS A 25 18.72 -4.99 8.36
N ASP A 26 17.43 -4.77 8.56
CA ASP A 26 16.37 -5.23 7.69
C ASP A 26 16.56 -4.65 6.28
N ASP A 27 16.99 -5.55 5.38
CA ASP A 27 17.15 -5.37 3.96
C ASP A 27 15.77 -5.16 3.30
N ALA A 28 15.68 -4.13 2.47
CA ALA A 28 14.47 -3.58 1.88
C ALA A 28 13.89 -4.44 0.74
N SER A 29 13.83 -5.75 0.93
CA SER A 29 13.25 -6.69 -0.04
C SER A 29 12.19 -7.63 0.55
N ARG A 30 12.00 -7.62 1.87
CA ARG A 30 10.88 -8.29 2.54
C ARG A 30 10.41 -7.36 3.66
N ALA A 31 9.38 -6.58 3.40
CA ALA A 31 8.85 -5.64 4.40
C ALA A 31 8.38 -6.44 5.63
N ILE A 32 9.24 -6.50 6.65
CA ILE A 32 8.87 -7.02 7.96
C ILE A 32 8.00 -5.94 8.58
N CYS A 33 6.70 -6.19 8.63
CA CYS A 33 5.78 -5.27 9.27
C CYS A 33 5.72 -5.55 10.77
N PRO A 34 5.70 -4.50 11.61
CA PRO A 34 5.47 -4.66 13.03
C PRO A 34 4.09 -5.31 13.26
N LEU A 35 4.02 -6.24 14.22
CA LEU A 35 2.72 -6.74 14.68
C LEU A 35 2.00 -5.60 15.39
N VAL A 36 0.98 -5.05 14.72
CA VAL A 36 0.13 -4.00 15.29
C VAL A 36 -1.27 -4.59 15.52
N MET A 37 -1.78 -4.41 16.73
CA MET A 37 -3.19 -4.68 17.06
C MET A 37 -3.85 -3.35 17.35
N CYS A 38 -4.88 -3.02 16.57
CA CYS A 38 -5.60 -1.75 16.69
C CYS A 38 -6.95 -2.00 17.35
N ASP A 39 -7.33 -1.15 18.31
CA ASP A 39 -8.63 -1.26 19.00
C ASP A 39 -9.81 -0.70 18.17
N THR A 40 -9.52 -0.15 16.98
CA THR A 40 -10.51 0.51 16.12
C THR A 40 -10.82 -0.32 14.89
N TYR A 41 -12.11 -0.54 14.65
CA TYR A 41 -12.63 -1.12 13.41
C TYR A 41 -12.81 -0.06 12.34
N CYS A 42 -12.19 -0.28 11.18
CA CYS A 42 -12.30 0.60 10.01
C CYS A 42 -13.15 -0.08 8.92
N PRO A 43 -14.35 0.43 8.59
CA PRO A 43 -15.24 -0.21 7.61
C PRO A 43 -14.65 -0.24 6.19
N SER A 44 -13.75 0.69 5.86
CA SER A 44 -13.02 0.75 4.58
C SER A 44 -11.60 0.20 4.65
N GLY A 45 -11.24 -0.49 5.75
CA GLY A 45 -9.91 -1.03 6.00
C GLY A 45 -8.93 -0.02 6.62
N HIS A 46 -7.73 -0.50 6.97
CA HIS A 46 -6.66 0.28 7.59
C HIS A 46 -5.69 0.87 6.57
N ALA A 47 -5.12 2.03 6.90
CA ALA A 47 -4.09 2.71 6.13
C ALA A 47 -2.80 1.89 6.08
N ILE A 48 -2.06 2.02 4.99
CA ILE A 48 -0.75 1.40 4.79
C ILE A 48 0.32 2.47 4.60
N ASP A 49 1.53 2.22 5.09
CA ASP A 49 2.69 3.10 4.88
C ASP A 49 3.36 2.89 3.51
N SER A 50 4.45 3.64 3.24
CA SER A 50 5.20 3.52 1.98
C SER A 50 5.92 2.18 1.79
N LYS A 51 6.00 1.35 2.85
CA LYS A 51 6.56 0.00 2.83
C LYS A 51 5.47 -1.07 2.72
N GLY A 52 4.19 -0.68 2.72
CA GLY A 52 3.04 -1.58 2.67
C GLY A 52 2.62 -2.15 4.01
N CYS A 53 3.05 -1.56 5.13
CA CYS A 53 2.69 -2.02 6.47
C CYS A 53 1.44 -1.34 7.01
N THR A 54 0.59 -2.11 7.67
CA THR A 54 -0.67 -1.65 8.27
C THR A 54 -0.41 -0.65 9.41
N LEU A 55 -1.14 0.45 9.38
CA LEU A 55 -1.16 1.49 10.40
C LEU A 55 -2.47 1.43 11.19
N CYS A 56 -2.46 1.84 12.46
CA CYS A 56 -3.69 2.05 13.23
C CYS A 56 -4.40 3.36 12.88
N ALA A 57 -4.65 3.54 11.58
CA ALA A 57 -5.44 4.64 11.02
C ALA A 57 -6.38 4.06 9.96
N CYS A 58 -7.58 4.61 9.81
CA CYS A 58 -8.53 4.13 8.81
C CYS A 58 -8.19 4.67 7.41
N ASN A 59 -8.40 3.84 6.39
CA ASN A 59 -8.50 4.31 5.01
C ASN A 59 -9.71 5.21 4.90
N ASN A 60 -9.51 6.51 4.79
CA ASN A 60 -10.59 7.43 4.54
C ASN A 60 -10.90 7.47 3.04
N PHE A 61 -11.51 6.40 2.50
CA PHE A 61 -12.01 6.39 1.11
C PHE A 61 -13.10 7.44 0.87
N LEU A 62 -13.71 7.98 1.93
CA LEU A 62 -14.63 9.12 1.86
C LEU A 62 -13.94 10.41 1.36
N SER A 63 -12.62 10.49 1.40
CA SER A 63 -11.87 11.59 0.76
C SER A 63 -11.58 11.34 -0.72
N LEU A 64 -11.83 10.13 -1.25
CA LEU A 64 -11.53 9.79 -2.65
C LEU A 64 -12.78 9.77 -3.54
N LYS A 65 -13.98 9.59 -2.98
CA LYS A 65 -15.22 9.71 -3.74
C LYS A 65 -15.76 11.14 -3.62
N PRO A 66 -15.77 11.93 -4.71
CA PRO A 66 -16.36 13.26 -4.68
C PRO A 66 -17.84 13.17 -4.30
N ILE A 67 -18.31 14.11 -3.48
CA ILE A 67 -19.74 14.26 -3.20
C ILE A 67 -20.38 14.76 -4.49
N CYS A 68 -21.11 13.87 -5.17
CA CYS A 68 -21.76 14.19 -6.44
C CYS A 68 -23.23 14.58 -6.22
N PRO A 69 -23.71 15.65 -6.88
CA PRO A 69 -25.14 15.94 -6.90
C PRO A 69 -25.89 14.80 -7.61
N LEU A 70 -27.15 14.56 -7.23
CA LEU A 70 -28.04 13.69 -8.00
C LEU A 70 -28.33 14.38 -9.33
N VAL A 71 -27.71 13.91 -10.41
CA VAL A 71 -27.97 14.41 -11.76
C VAL A 71 -28.96 13.47 -12.44
N MET A 72 -30.22 13.91 -12.57
CA MET A 72 -31.26 13.16 -13.29
C MET A 72 -31.35 13.70 -14.73
N CYS A 73 -30.78 12.97 -15.68
CA CYS A 73 -30.83 13.33 -17.10
C CYS A 73 -31.88 12.47 -17.81
N ALA A 74 -32.72 13.04 -18.67
CA ALA A 74 -33.70 12.32 -19.47
C ALA A 74 -33.08 11.69 -20.74
N LEU A 75 -31.90 11.09 -20.61
CA LEU A 75 -31.17 10.48 -21.72
C LEU A 75 -30.62 9.11 -21.31
N TYR A 76 -30.68 8.16 -22.23
CA TYR A 76 -30.10 6.82 -22.08
C TYR A 76 -28.79 6.76 -22.86
N CYS A 77 -27.68 6.49 -22.16
CA CYS A 77 -26.37 6.31 -22.78
C CYS A 77 -25.98 4.84 -22.76
N GLU A 78 -25.88 4.22 -23.94
CA GLU A 78 -25.47 2.81 -24.07
C GLU A 78 -24.04 2.57 -23.51
N ASN A 79 -23.13 3.52 -23.73
CA ASN A 79 -21.75 3.47 -23.24
C ASN A 79 -21.55 4.18 -21.88
N GLY A 80 -22.64 4.49 -21.18
CA GLY A 80 -22.61 5.24 -19.92
C GLY A 80 -22.37 6.75 -20.07
N PHE A 81 -22.36 7.43 -18.93
CA PHE A 81 -22.21 8.89 -18.84
C PHE A 81 -20.74 9.31 -18.68
N GLN A 82 -20.40 10.48 -19.22
CA GLN A 82 -19.10 11.11 -19.04
C GLN A 82 -18.90 11.55 -17.59
N ILE A 83 -17.68 11.36 -17.08
CA ILE A 83 -17.24 11.87 -15.78
C ILE A 83 -16.52 13.20 -15.99
N GLY A 84 -16.96 14.25 -15.29
CA GLY A 84 -16.34 15.57 -15.33
C GLY A 84 -15.11 15.68 -14.42
N ASP A 85 -14.43 16.82 -14.46
CA ASP A 85 -13.18 17.07 -13.71
C ASP A 85 -13.35 16.98 -12.19
N ASN A 86 -14.58 17.11 -11.69
CA ASN A 86 -14.93 16.91 -10.30
C ASN A 86 -15.12 15.42 -9.92
N GLY A 87 -14.90 14.49 -10.85
CA GLY A 87 -15.10 13.06 -10.67
C GLY A 87 -16.57 12.63 -10.58
N CYS A 88 -17.50 13.49 -11.00
CA CYS A 88 -18.94 13.20 -11.01
C CYS A 88 -19.50 13.03 -12.43
N GLN A 89 -20.57 12.25 -12.54
CA GLN A 89 -21.27 12.06 -13.81
C GLN A 89 -21.91 13.36 -14.29
N THR A 90 -21.85 13.58 -15.59
CA THR A 90 -22.47 14.71 -16.30
C THR A 90 -23.63 14.23 -17.17
N CYS A 91 -24.52 15.13 -17.60
CA CYS A 91 -25.57 14.80 -18.59
C CYS A 91 -25.04 14.69 -20.03
N LYS A 92 -23.90 14.03 -20.23
CA LYS A 92 -23.30 13.77 -21.54
C LYS A 92 -22.97 12.30 -21.66
N CYS A 93 -23.24 11.68 -22.81
CA CYS A 93 -22.90 10.28 -23.06
C CYS A 93 -21.44 10.13 -23.45
N ASN A 94 -20.82 9.01 -23.06
CA ASN A 94 -19.54 8.62 -23.64
C ASN A 94 -19.73 8.41 -25.14
N THR A 95 -18.97 9.14 -25.95
CA THR A 95 -18.84 8.85 -27.37
C THR A 95 -18.03 7.58 -27.47
N GLY A 96 -18.70 6.44 -27.58
CA GLY A 96 -18.02 5.19 -27.88
C GLY A 96 -17.22 5.42 -29.15
N ILE A 97 -15.92 5.11 -29.13
CA ILE A 97 -15.18 4.93 -30.37
C ILE A 97 -15.74 3.64 -30.98
N THR A 98 -16.83 3.76 -31.74
CA THR A 98 -16.84 3.10 -33.02
C THR A 98 -16.40 4.17 -34.00
N ALA A 99 -15.15 4.05 -34.46
CA ALA A 99 -14.75 4.68 -35.69
C ALA A 99 -15.60 4.06 -36.82
N VAL A 100 -16.83 4.54 -36.96
CA VAL A 100 -17.47 4.62 -38.27
C VAL A 100 -17.48 6.10 -38.55
N ASP A 101 -16.32 6.55 -39.01
CA ASP A 101 -16.19 7.75 -39.80
C ASP A 101 -17.34 7.81 -40.81
N GLU A 102 -18.10 8.91 -40.79
CA GLU A 102 -19.14 9.20 -41.78
C GLU A 102 -18.54 9.51 -43.17
N THR A 103 -17.46 8.82 -43.57
CA THR A 103 -16.96 8.86 -44.95
C THR A 103 -16.52 7.47 -45.43
N ASN A 104 -17.49 6.59 -45.68
CA ASN A 104 -17.34 5.64 -46.78
C ASN A 104 -18.58 5.64 -47.67
N LEU A 105 -18.33 6.21 -48.84
CA LEU A 105 -19.10 6.17 -50.07
C LEU A 105 -19.56 4.76 -50.44
#